data_AF-K1TEL9-F1
#
_entry.id   AF-K1TEL9-F1
#
_cell.length_a   1.000
_cell.length_b   1.000
_cell.length_c   1.000
_cell.angle_alpha   90.00
_cell.angle_beta   90.00
_cell.angle_gamma   90.00
#
_symmetry.space_group_name_H-M   'P 1'
#
loop_
_entity.id
_entity.type
_entity.pdbx_description
1 polymer ?
#
loop_
_entity_poly.entity_id
_entity_poly.type
_entity_poly.pdbx_seq_one_letter_code
_entity_poly.pdbx_strand_id
1 'polypeptide(L)'
;MKVMEKVPYVKGLDQWIGTEINEDAIAYLKDFGAATASNGAVGLYHIEHLTPEAVQQGEALIRDGAPVYVIDDAELQRVRESYPCVWKNLNAKPKLCFMGCPHMTLHQLIDTTERVEASLRAHGQRKVCIPTVFTAAPGVIEEFEKTEYAPRLRSTGVVLSYICPLMYMNNPLSKAMPV
;
A
#
# COMPACT_ATOMS: atom_id res chain seq x y z
N MET A 1 5.82 4.29 17.03
CA MET A 1 6.79 4.44 15.92
C MET A 1 8.18 4.16 16.46
N LYS A 2 9.06 3.48 15.71
CA LYS A 2 10.43 3.17 16.17
C LYS A 2 11.50 4.08 15.55
N VAL A 3 11.20 4.61 14.36
CA VAL A 3 11.94 5.70 13.72
C VAL A 3 10.96 6.84 13.50
N MET A 4 11.32 8.04 13.97
CA MET A 4 10.51 9.25 13.82
C MET A 4 11.44 10.39 13.46
N GLU A 5 11.13 11.13 12.38
CA GLU A 5 11.89 12.31 11.91
C GLU A 5 13.40 12.04 11.65
N LYS A 6 13.75 10.78 11.35
CA LYS A 6 15.12 10.36 11.01
C LYS A 6 15.10 9.56 9.70
N VAL A 7 16.27 9.43 9.07
CA VAL A 7 16.46 8.66 7.84
C VAL A 7 16.91 7.24 8.21
N PRO A 8 16.05 6.20 8.06
CA PRO A 8 16.44 4.83 8.33
C PRO A 8 17.27 4.25 7.17
N TYR A 9 18.20 3.36 7.52
CA TYR A 9 18.84 2.44 6.59
C TYR A 9 18.22 1.05 6.80
N VAL A 10 17.58 0.51 5.78
CA VAL A 10 16.83 -0.75 5.85
C VAL A 10 17.62 -1.85 5.16
N LYS A 11 17.86 -2.94 5.90
CA LYS A 11 18.60 -4.12 5.45
C LYS A 11 17.70 -5.31 5.18
N GLY A 12 18.14 -6.19 4.30
CA GLY A 12 17.50 -7.48 4.03
C GLY A 12 16.25 -7.44 3.14
N LEU A 13 15.78 -6.26 2.73
CA LEU A 13 14.61 -6.16 1.85
C LEU A 13 14.82 -6.80 0.48
N ASP A 14 16.07 -6.90 0.05
CA ASP A 14 16.51 -7.56 -1.18
C ASP A 14 16.04 -9.02 -1.29
N GLN A 15 15.80 -9.70 -0.17
CA GLN A 15 15.28 -11.07 -0.14
C GLN A 15 13.86 -11.18 -0.73
N TRP A 16 13.10 -10.09 -0.76
CA TRP A 16 11.71 -10.07 -1.24
C TRP A 16 11.51 -9.24 -2.51
N ILE A 17 12.26 -8.14 -2.65
CA ILE A 17 12.10 -7.22 -3.79
C ILE A 17 13.33 -7.15 -4.71
N GLY A 18 14.35 -7.98 -4.45
CA GLY A 18 15.56 -8.06 -5.26
C GLY A 18 16.52 -6.88 -5.03
N THR A 19 17.61 -6.86 -5.82
CA THR A 19 18.67 -5.84 -5.74
C THR A 19 18.66 -4.87 -6.92
N GLU A 20 17.64 -4.92 -7.77
CA GLU A 20 17.51 -4.05 -8.94
C GLU A 20 16.30 -3.13 -8.80
N ILE A 21 16.47 -1.84 -9.12
CA ILE A 21 15.38 -0.87 -9.20
C ILE A 21 14.59 -1.14 -10.49
N ASN A 22 13.64 -2.07 -10.41
CA ASN A 22 12.65 -2.38 -11.44
C ASN A 22 11.26 -1.86 -11.04
N GLU A 23 10.26 -2.07 -11.89
CA GLU A 23 8.89 -1.55 -11.66
C GLU A 23 8.24 -2.12 -10.38
N ASP A 24 8.51 -3.38 -10.05
CA ASP A 24 7.96 -4.02 -8.85
C ASP A 24 8.61 -3.47 -7.57
N ALA A 25 9.93 -3.33 -7.57
CA ALA A 25 10.67 -2.70 -6.47
C ALA A 25 10.19 -1.25 -6.27
N ILE A 26 10.01 -0.48 -7.35
CA ILE A 26 9.50 0.89 -7.27
C ILE A 26 8.07 0.91 -6.72
N ALA A 27 7.19 0.01 -7.16
CA ALA A 27 5.82 -0.07 -6.67
C ALA A 27 5.77 -0.39 -5.17
N TYR A 28 6.60 -1.34 -4.72
CA TYR A 28 6.73 -1.66 -3.29
C TYR A 28 7.26 -0.47 -2.49
N LEU A 29 8.34 0.16 -2.96
CA LEU A 29 8.99 1.28 -2.27
C LEU A 29 8.12 2.54 -2.23
N LYS A 30 7.24 2.74 -3.22
CA LYS A 30 6.19 3.75 -3.17
C LYS A 30 5.26 3.54 -1.97
N ASP A 31 4.77 2.32 -1.78
CA ASP A 31 3.84 2.01 -0.68
C ASP A 31 4.56 2.03 0.67
N PHE A 32 5.79 1.50 0.72
CA PHE A 32 6.68 1.61 1.87
C PHE A 32 6.89 3.08 2.28
N GLY A 33 7.24 3.94 1.32
CA GLY A 33 7.45 5.37 1.57
C GLY A 33 6.18 6.08 2.07
N ALA A 34 5.02 5.78 1.48
CA ALA A 34 3.75 6.32 1.96
C ALA A 34 3.43 5.86 3.40
N ALA A 35 3.70 4.59 3.72
CA ALA A 35 3.52 4.05 5.07
C ALA A 35 4.49 4.69 6.08
N THR A 36 5.76 4.89 5.73
CA THR A 36 6.75 5.51 6.62
C THR A 36 6.50 7.00 6.81
N ALA A 37 6.03 7.71 5.78
CA ALA A 37 5.67 9.12 5.87
C ALA A 37 4.43 9.34 6.76
N SER A 38 3.36 8.58 6.52
CA SER A 38 2.09 8.72 7.26
C SER A 38 2.19 8.34 8.73
N ASN A 39 2.99 7.31 9.05
CA ASN A 39 3.14 6.83 10.41
C ASN A 39 4.29 7.55 11.12
N GLY A 40 5.47 7.68 10.51
CA GLY A 40 6.70 8.09 11.20
C GLY A 40 7.25 9.46 10.84
N ALA A 41 6.57 10.24 9.99
CA ALA A 41 7.09 11.49 9.46
C ALA A 41 8.50 11.31 8.83
N VAL A 42 8.73 10.15 8.22
CA VAL A 42 10.00 9.83 7.54
C VAL A 42 9.87 10.28 6.09
N GLY A 43 10.60 11.33 5.73
CA GLY A 43 10.62 11.87 4.36
C GLY A 43 11.64 11.22 3.43
N LEU A 44 12.62 10.50 3.98
CA LEU A 44 13.71 9.85 3.24
C LEU A 44 14.11 8.56 3.95
N TYR A 45 14.49 7.54 3.19
CA TYR A 45 15.06 6.29 3.69
C TYR A 45 16.10 5.76 2.69
N HIS A 46 16.98 4.88 3.17
CA HIS A 46 17.91 4.12 2.35
C HIS A 46 17.54 2.64 2.41
N ILE A 47 17.51 1.98 1.26
CA ILE A 47 17.30 0.54 1.14
C ILE A 47 18.59 -0.06 0.62
N GLU A 48 19.13 -1.01 1.38
CA GLU A 48 20.34 -1.75 1.02
C GLU A 48 20.22 -2.31 -0.41
N HIS A 49 21.29 -2.17 -1.19
CA HIS A 49 21.40 -2.57 -2.61
C HIS A 49 20.48 -1.88 -3.62
N LEU A 50 19.50 -1.06 -3.18
CA LEU A 50 18.49 -0.48 -4.08
C LEU A 50 18.59 1.04 -4.20
N THR A 51 18.62 1.77 -3.08
CA THR A 51 18.70 3.24 -3.16
C THR A 51 20.09 3.69 -3.63
N PRO A 52 20.21 4.73 -4.48
CA PRO A 52 21.47 5.12 -5.11
C PRO A 52 22.63 5.30 -4.11
N GLU A 53 22.40 5.99 -3.00
CA GLU A 53 23.41 6.22 -1.98
C GLU A 53 23.79 4.92 -1.26
N ALA A 54 22.84 4.03 -0.99
CA ALA A 54 23.12 2.74 -0.36
C ALA A 54 23.91 1.80 -1.28
N VAL A 55 23.72 1.88 -2.60
CA VAL A 55 24.54 1.16 -3.59
C VAL A 55 25.97 1.69 -3.60
N GLN A 56 26.14 3.01 -3.56
CA GLN A 56 27.46 3.65 -3.65
C GLN A 56 28.28 3.57 -2.36
N GLN A 57 27.62 3.77 -1.22
CA GLN A 57 28.28 3.96 0.08
C GLN A 57 28.04 2.80 1.04
N GLY A 58 27.06 1.93 0.77
CA GLY A 58 26.74 0.79 1.62
C GLY A 58 26.43 1.21 3.06
N GLU A 59 26.96 0.45 4.02
CA GLU A 59 26.80 0.70 5.45
C GLU A 59 27.52 1.96 5.95
N ALA A 60 28.38 2.61 5.15
CA ALA A 60 29.04 3.85 5.55
C ALA A 60 28.03 5.01 5.79
N LEU A 61 26.80 4.88 5.28
CA LEU A 61 25.69 5.79 5.59
C LEU A 61 25.15 5.64 7.02
N ILE A 62 25.42 4.51 7.66
CA ILE A 62 24.93 4.23 9.01
C ILE A 62 25.84 4.93 10.01
N ARG A 63 25.28 5.91 10.72
CA ARG A 63 26.01 6.62 11.77
C ARG A 63 26.46 5.66 12.88
N ASP A 64 27.67 5.86 13.40
CA ASP A 64 28.14 5.18 14.61
C ASP A 64 27.11 5.25 15.75
N GLY A 65 26.85 4.11 16.38
CA GLY A 65 25.86 3.99 17.45
C GLY A 65 24.41 4.20 17.01
N ALA A 66 24.10 4.08 15.71
CA ALA A 66 22.72 4.06 15.24
C ALA A 66 21.91 2.95 15.95
N PRO A 67 20.72 3.27 16.49
CA PRO A 67 19.86 2.25 17.07
C PRO A 67 19.45 1.22 16.00
N VAL A 68 19.56 -0.06 16.34
CA VAL A 68 19.10 -1.15 15.48
C VAL A 68 17.69 -1.57 15.89
N TYR A 69 16.82 -1.69 14.91
CA TYR A 69 15.48 -2.24 15.08
C TYR A 69 15.31 -3.46 14.18
N VAL A 70 15.02 -4.62 14.78
CA VAL A 70 14.86 -5.88 14.06
C VAL A 70 13.39 -6.12 13.78
N ILE A 71 13.07 -6.44 12.53
CA ILE A 71 11.72 -6.84 12.08
C ILE A 71 11.79 -8.33 11.75
N ASP A 72 11.43 -9.15 12.72
CA ASP A 72 11.31 -10.61 12.59
C ASP A 72 9.83 -11.04 12.63
N ASP A 73 9.57 -12.34 12.56
CA ASP A 73 8.21 -12.88 12.59
C ASP A 73 7.45 -12.50 13.87
N ALA A 74 8.13 -12.47 15.01
CA ALA A 74 7.53 -12.08 16.28
C ALA A 74 7.13 -10.60 16.29
N GLU A 75 7.97 -9.73 15.73
CA GLU A 75 7.66 -8.32 15.58
C GLU A 75 6.53 -8.06 14.58
N LEU A 76 6.49 -8.77 13.45
CA LEU A 76 5.39 -8.72 12.50
C LEU A 76 4.07 -9.17 13.13
N GLN A 77 4.11 -10.26 13.91
CA GLN A 77 2.95 -10.74 14.66
C GLN A 77 2.48 -9.69 15.69
N ARG A 78 3.40 -9.13 16.49
CA ARG A 78 3.10 -8.09 17.47
C ARG A 78 2.45 -6.87 16.83
N VAL A 79 2.96 -6.42 15.68
CA VAL A 79 2.36 -5.29 14.93
C VAL A 79 0.96 -5.62 14.46
N ARG A 80 0.72 -6.81 13.89
CA ARG A 80 -0.62 -7.24 13.46
C ARG A 80 -1.61 -7.29 14.62
N GLU A 81 -1.21 -7.85 15.74
CA GLU A 81 -2.06 -7.99 16.94
C GLU A 81 -2.33 -6.65 17.65
N SER A 82 -1.38 -5.71 17.56
CA SER A 82 -1.51 -4.39 18.19
C SER A 82 -2.12 -3.31 17.28
N TYR A 83 -2.40 -3.61 16.01
CA TYR A 83 -2.96 -2.61 15.08
C TYR A 83 -4.41 -2.29 15.48
N PRO A 84 -4.72 -1.03 15.84
CA PRO A 84 -6.00 -0.71 16.45
C PRO A 84 -7.14 -0.70 15.42
N CYS A 85 -8.29 -1.29 15.79
CA CYS A 85 -9.53 -1.01 15.09
C CYS A 85 -10.05 0.36 15.54
N VAL A 86 -9.99 1.36 14.66
CA VAL A 86 -10.39 2.75 14.97
C VAL A 86 -11.91 2.97 14.94
N TRP A 87 -12.69 1.92 14.70
CA TRP A 87 -14.15 2.01 14.66
C TRP A 87 -14.73 2.18 16.06
N LYS A 88 -15.53 3.24 16.26
CA LYS A 88 -16.25 3.46 17.53
C LYS A 88 -17.18 2.32 17.91
N ASN A 89 -17.78 1.67 16.90
CA ASN A 89 -18.60 0.48 17.08
C ASN A 89 -17.96 -0.68 16.32
N LEU A 90 -17.38 -1.63 17.05
CA LEU A 90 -16.72 -2.82 16.49
C LEU A 90 -17.68 -3.73 15.71
N ASN A 91 -18.99 -3.65 15.99
CA ASN A 91 -20.03 -4.39 15.28
C ASN A 91 -20.61 -3.64 14.08
N ALA A 92 -20.06 -2.46 13.74
CA ALA A 92 -20.48 -1.76 12.54
C ALA A 92 -20.25 -2.62 11.29
N LYS A 93 -21.07 -2.42 10.26
CA LYS A 93 -20.87 -3.07 8.96
C LYS A 93 -20.21 -2.07 8.01
N PRO A 94 -19.13 -2.44 7.31
CA PRO A 94 -18.47 -1.55 6.36
C PRO A 94 -19.47 -1.10 5.30
N LYS A 95 -19.44 0.18 4.95
CA LYS A 95 -20.35 0.77 3.95
C LYS A 95 -19.67 1.10 2.64
N LEU A 96 -18.35 1.23 2.65
CA LEU A 96 -17.55 1.65 1.52
C LEU A 96 -16.12 1.14 1.73
N CYS A 97 -15.43 0.79 0.65
CA CYS A 97 -14.02 0.42 0.67
C CYS A 97 -13.28 1.26 -0.37
N PHE A 98 -12.18 1.88 0.05
CA PHE A 98 -11.26 2.56 -0.86
C PHE A 98 -9.92 1.83 -0.85
N MET A 99 -9.40 1.55 -2.04
CA MET A 99 -8.03 1.07 -2.22
C MET A 99 -7.28 1.97 -3.18
N GLY A 100 -6.00 2.22 -2.90
CA GLY A 100 -5.17 3.15 -3.67
C GLY A 100 -4.85 4.46 -2.96
N CYS A 101 -4.53 4.41 -1.67
CA CYS A 101 -3.84 5.51 -0.98
C CYS A 101 -2.50 4.99 -0.44
N PRO A 102 -1.38 5.13 -1.19
CA PRO A 102 -1.21 5.94 -2.40
C PRO A 102 -1.82 5.30 -3.67
N HIS A 103 -2.10 6.12 -4.69
CA HIS A 103 -2.74 5.67 -5.95
C HIS A 103 -2.10 4.41 -6.51
N MET A 104 -2.90 3.45 -6.95
CA MET A 104 -2.41 2.17 -7.43
C MET A 104 -1.59 2.34 -8.71
N THR A 105 -0.51 1.56 -8.83
CA THR A 105 0.23 1.39 -10.10
C THR A 105 -0.54 0.48 -11.06
N LEU A 106 -0.11 0.42 -12.33
CA LEU A 106 -0.72 -0.48 -13.32
C LEU A 106 -0.65 -1.95 -12.87
N HIS A 107 0.52 -2.39 -12.42
CA HIS A 107 0.71 -3.76 -11.94
C HIS A 107 -0.15 -4.05 -10.70
N GLN A 108 -0.25 -3.10 -9.77
CA GLN A 108 -1.13 -3.23 -8.61
C GLN A 108 -2.61 -3.37 -9.00
N LEU A 109 -3.09 -2.64 -10.02
CA LEU A 109 -4.46 -2.81 -10.52
C LEU A 109 -4.67 -4.21 -11.11
N ILE A 110 -3.71 -4.71 -11.87
CA ILE A 110 -3.75 -6.06 -12.48
C ILE A 110 -3.81 -7.13 -11.38
N ASP A 111 -2.79 -7.18 -10.52
CA ASP A 111 -2.69 -8.14 -9.42
C ASP A 111 -3.91 -8.13 -8.51
N THR A 112 -4.38 -6.93 -8.17
CA THR A 112 -5.52 -6.79 -7.27
C THR A 112 -6.81 -7.22 -7.95
N THR A 113 -6.95 -7.00 -9.27
CA THR A 113 -8.09 -7.53 -10.05
C THR A 113 -8.14 -9.04 -9.94
N GLU A 114 -7.02 -9.74 -10.13
CA GLU A 114 -6.96 -11.20 -10.02
C GLU A 114 -7.29 -11.69 -8.61
N ARG A 115 -6.76 -11.02 -7.58
CA ARG A 115 -7.05 -11.35 -6.17
C ARG A 115 -8.53 -11.16 -5.83
N VAL A 116 -9.15 -10.08 -6.32
CA VAL A 116 -10.59 -9.86 -6.13
C VAL A 116 -11.39 -10.95 -6.82
N GLU A 117 -11.11 -11.26 -8.07
CA GLU A 117 -11.79 -12.32 -8.81
C GLU A 117 -11.65 -13.70 -8.13
N ALA A 118 -10.43 -14.04 -7.70
CA ALA A 118 -10.16 -15.29 -7.00
C ALA A 118 -10.92 -15.37 -5.67
N SER A 119 -10.94 -14.29 -4.90
CA SER A 119 -11.68 -14.21 -3.63
C SER A 119 -13.19 -14.31 -3.84
N LEU A 120 -13.74 -13.61 -4.85
CA LEU A 120 -15.15 -13.69 -5.22
C LEU A 120 -15.54 -15.12 -5.60
N ARG A 121 -14.75 -15.78 -6.45
CA ARG A 121 -14.97 -17.19 -6.82
C ARG A 121 -14.93 -18.11 -5.60
N ALA A 122 -13.95 -17.95 -4.72
CA ALA A 122 -13.80 -18.76 -3.51
C ALA A 122 -15.01 -18.64 -2.56
N HIS A 123 -15.72 -17.50 -2.59
CA HIS A 123 -16.91 -17.25 -1.78
C HIS A 123 -18.23 -17.41 -2.56
N GLY A 124 -18.19 -17.93 -3.80
CA GLY A 124 -19.39 -18.10 -4.64
C GLY A 124 -20.07 -16.78 -5.02
N GLN A 125 -19.33 -15.67 -5.00
CA GLN A 125 -19.81 -14.33 -5.32
C GLN A 125 -19.41 -13.93 -6.73
N ARG A 126 -20.21 -13.05 -7.34
CA ARG A 126 -19.91 -12.45 -8.64
C ARG A 126 -19.43 -11.00 -8.54
N LYS A 127 -19.80 -10.32 -7.46
CA LYS A 127 -19.49 -8.90 -7.23
C LYS A 127 -19.11 -8.66 -5.79
N VAL A 128 -18.34 -7.59 -5.56
CA VAL A 128 -18.00 -7.12 -4.22
C VAL A 128 -19.25 -6.85 -3.37
N CYS A 129 -19.20 -7.26 -2.10
CA CYS A 129 -20.33 -7.11 -1.16
C CYS A 129 -20.49 -5.69 -0.61
N ILE A 130 -19.45 -4.88 -0.70
CA ILE A 130 -19.44 -3.48 -0.29
C ILE A 130 -19.04 -2.63 -1.50
N PRO A 131 -19.67 -1.46 -1.70
CA PRO A 131 -19.19 -0.50 -2.69
C PRO A 131 -17.68 -0.31 -2.53
N THR A 132 -16.93 -0.60 -3.58
CA THR A 132 -15.46 -0.62 -3.55
C THR A 132 -14.94 0.25 -4.67
N VAL A 133 -14.04 1.18 -4.33
CA VAL A 133 -13.43 2.12 -5.26
C VAL A 133 -11.92 1.92 -5.26
N PHE A 134 -11.36 1.63 -6.42
CA PHE A 134 -9.91 1.66 -6.65
C PHE A 134 -9.53 3.01 -7.19
N THR A 135 -8.41 3.55 -6.72
CA THR A 135 -7.94 4.87 -7.14
C THR A 135 -6.54 4.79 -7.74
N ALA A 136 -6.38 5.33 -8.94
CA ALA A 136 -5.12 5.35 -9.68
C ALA A 136 -4.92 6.69 -10.39
N ALA A 137 -3.69 7.02 -10.79
CA ALA A 137 -3.44 8.26 -11.55
C ALA A 137 -4.10 8.18 -12.95
N PRO A 138 -4.54 9.31 -13.54
CA PRO A 138 -5.21 9.31 -14.85
C PRO A 138 -4.47 8.54 -15.95
N GLY A 139 -3.15 8.72 -16.07
CA GLY A 139 -2.35 7.98 -17.07
C GLY A 139 -2.29 6.48 -16.80
N VAL A 140 -2.27 6.06 -15.52
CA VAL A 140 -2.34 4.63 -15.15
C VAL A 140 -3.70 4.04 -15.49
N ILE A 141 -4.78 4.80 -15.28
CA ILE A 141 -6.13 4.38 -15.67
C ILE A 141 -6.21 4.21 -17.19
N GLU A 142 -5.68 5.17 -17.95
CA GLU A 142 -5.66 5.10 -19.41
C GLU A 142 -4.93 3.84 -19.91
N GLU A 143 -3.77 3.52 -19.35
CA GLU A 143 -3.04 2.29 -19.69
C GLU A 143 -3.80 1.04 -19.22
N PHE A 144 -4.39 1.05 -18.03
CA PHE A 144 -5.15 -0.08 -17.51
C PHE A 144 -6.38 -0.40 -18.38
N GLU A 145 -7.08 0.61 -18.89
CA GLU A 145 -8.23 0.47 -19.79
C GLU A 145 -7.89 -0.21 -21.13
N LYS A 146 -6.61 -0.19 -21.54
CA LYS A 146 -6.11 -0.89 -22.74
C LYS A 146 -5.87 -2.39 -22.49
N THR A 147 -5.91 -2.85 -21.24
CA THR A 147 -5.66 -4.25 -20.87
C THR A 147 -6.93 -5.10 -20.81
N GLU A 148 -6.77 -6.42 -20.83
CA GLU A 148 -7.89 -7.36 -20.59
C GLU A 148 -8.46 -7.28 -19.15
N TYR A 149 -7.71 -6.69 -18.22
CA TYR A 149 -8.10 -6.62 -16.81
C TYR A 149 -9.16 -5.55 -16.54
N ALA A 150 -9.29 -4.54 -17.39
CA ALA A 150 -10.29 -3.48 -17.21
C ALA A 150 -11.75 -4.00 -17.25
N PRO A 151 -12.20 -4.74 -18.28
CA PRO A 151 -13.53 -5.34 -18.26
C PRO A 151 -13.70 -6.37 -17.14
N ARG A 152 -12.63 -7.10 -16.79
CA ARG A 152 -12.60 -8.05 -15.67
C ARG A 152 -12.88 -7.36 -14.34
N LEU A 153 -12.15 -6.29 -14.02
CA LEU A 153 -12.38 -5.47 -12.81
C LEU A 153 -13.80 -4.91 -12.78
N ARG A 154 -14.29 -4.35 -13.90
CA ARG A 154 -15.69 -3.87 -13.99
C ARG A 154 -16.72 -4.96 -13.67
N SER A 155 -16.47 -6.19 -14.10
CA SER A 155 -17.38 -7.31 -13.84
C SER A 155 -17.53 -7.63 -12.33
N THR A 156 -16.49 -7.36 -11.55
CA THR A 156 -16.48 -7.52 -10.08
C THR A 156 -17.31 -6.45 -9.35
N GLY A 157 -17.74 -5.38 -10.03
CA GLY A 157 -18.46 -4.26 -9.44
C GLY A 157 -17.57 -3.24 -8.71
N VAL A 158 -16.24 -3.38 -8.79
CA VAL A 158 -15.31 -2.33 -8.36
C VAL A 158 -15.38 -1.13 -9.31
N VAL A 159 -15.37 0.07 -8.74
CA VAL A 159 -15.30 1.33 -9.49
C VAL A 159 -13.85 1.79 -9.55
N LEU A 160 -13.34 2.13 -10.73
CA LEU A 160 -12.04 2.76 -10.89
C LEU A 160 -12.21 4.28 -10.96
N SER A 161 -11.44 5.03 -10.16
CA SER A 161 -11.51 6.49 -10.07
C SER A 161 -10.12 7.11 -10.07
N TYR A 162 -10.01 8.35 -10.57
CA TYR A 162 -8.78 9.15 -10.46
C TYR A 162 -8.75 10.03 -9.21
N ILE A 163 -9.86 10.10 -8.46
CA ILE A 163 -10.01 10.97 -7.31
C ILE A 163 -9.32 10.32 -6.10
N CYS A 164 -8.46 11.07 -5.42
CA CYS A 164 -7.80 10.62 -4.19
C CYS A 164 -8.82 10.18 -3.13
N PRO A 165 -8.64 9.01 -2.46
CA PRO A 165 -9.52 8.55 -1.38
C PRO A 165 -9.76 9.61 -0.30
N LEU A 166 -8.75 10.42 0.03
CA LEU A 166 -8.88 11.52 1.00
C LEU A 166 -9.94 12.55 0.57
N MET A 167 -10.11 12.82 -0.72
CA MET A 167 -11.12 13.77 -1.21
C MET A 167 -12.54 13.22 -1.03
N TYR A 168 -12.74 11.91 -1.12
CA TYR A 168 -14.01 11.29 -0.75
C TYR A 168 -14.25 11.39 0.76
N MET A 169 -13.21 11.18 1.56
CA MET A 169 -13.31 11.17 3.02
C MET A 169 -13.45 12.56 3.65
N ASN A 170 -12.99 13.62 2.97
CA ASN A 170 -13.07 15.00 3.47
C ASN A 170 -14.39 15.70 3.13
N ASN A 171 -15.44 14.97 2.74
CA ASN A 171 -16.77 15.54 2.50
C ASN A 171 -17.74 15.27 3.67
N PRO A 172 -18.76 16.13 3.89
CA PRO A 172 -19.71 15.96 5.00
C PRO A 172 -20.48 14.64 5.00
N LEU A 173 -20.64 14.02 3.83
CA LEU A 173 -21.41 12.78 3.64
C LEU A 173 -20.64 11.54 4.13
N SER A 174 -19.32 11.51 3.95
CA SER A 174 -18.49 10.33 4.28
C SER A 174 -17.87 10.39 5.67
N LYS A 175 -17.72 11.59 6.26
CA LYS A 175 -17.11 11.82 7.58
C LYS A 175 -17.76 11.02 8.73
N ALA A 176 -19.05 10.69 8.62
CA ALA A 176 -19.80 9.97 9.63
C ALA A 176 -20.02 8.47 9.33
N MET A 177 -19.57 7.98 8.17
CA MET A 177 -19.78 6.59 7.76
C MET A 177 -18.62 5.69 8.21
N PRO A 178 -18.88 4.42 8.56
CA PRO A 178 -17.82 3.43 8.80
C PRO A 178 -17.24 3.01 7.44
N VAL A 179 -16.16 3.71 7.06
CA VAL A 179 -15.31 3.44 5.91
C VAL A 179 -14.06 2.68 6.37
#